data_AF-A0A4U5VST8-F1
#
_entry.id   AF-A0A4U5VST8-F1
#
_cell.length_a   1.000
_cell.length_b   1.000
_cell.length_c   1.000
_cell.angle_alpha   90.00
_cell.angle_beta   90.00
_cell.angle_gamma   90.00
#
_symmetry.space_group_name_H-M   'P 1'
#
loop_
_entity.id
_entity.type
_entity.pdbx_description
1 polymer ?
#
loop_
_entity_poly.entity_id
_entity_poly.type
_entity_poly.pdbx_seq_one_letter_code
_entity_poly.pdbx_strand_id
1 'polypeptide(L)'
;MEAVALYTFRATEGDELSFNKGDMLKITNMEDDPNWYTAELHNRKGFVPKNYINLRPHAWFAGRISRGVAESRLRHRECGAFLVRESESAPGEFSMSVSYGDHVQHFKVLQDRCSQYYVWDELFSSLNELVEFYHSNSIAKERTVFLRDPEHFARRPHHAHALFDLNPHHPSQLRFVRGDVIELLDCSDSVRWRGRCHGHVGYFPPEYVQPIYHCQ
;
A
#
# COMPACT_ATOMS: atom_id res chain seq x y z
N MET A 1 -0.93 -4.26 7.86
CA MET A 1 -0.84 -4.01 6.40
C MET A 1 -2.07 -4.66 5.76
N GLU A 2 -2.61 -4.15 4.66
CA GLU A 2 -3.74 -4.79 3.99
C GLU A 2 -3.28 -5.57 2.75
N ALA A 3 -3.95 -6.67 2.46
CA ALA A 3 -3.77 -7.43 1.24
C ALA A 3 -5.12 -7.70 0.60
N VAL A 4 -5.17 -7.62 -0.72
CA VAL A 4 -6.34 -8.09 -1.47
C VAL A 4 -6.13 -9.56 -1.86
N ALA A 5 -7.12 -10.40 -1.61
CA ALA A 5 -7.09 -11.78 -2.08
C ALA A 5 -7.18 -11.85 -3.61
N LEU A 6 -6.16 -12.42 -4.25
CA LEU A 6 -6.14 -12.62 -5.70
C LEU A 6 -6.97 -13.84 -6.12
N TYR A 7 -7.09 -14.82 -5.22
CA TYR A 7 -7.81 -16.07 -5.42
C TYR A 7 -8.60 -16.44 -4.15
N THR A 8 -9.59 -17.32 -4.30
CA THR A 8 -10.27 -17.92 -3.15
C THR A 8 -9.38 -19.01 -2.54
N PHE A 9 -9.24 -18.99 -1.22
CA PHE A 9 -8.50 -19.98 -0.45
C PHE A 9 -9.43 -20.63 0.58
N ARG A 10 -9.45 -21.96 0.62
CA ARG A 10 -10.19 -22.75 1.61
C ARG A 10 -9.18 -23.39 2.54
N ALA A 11 -9.27 -23.04 3.81
CA ALA A 11 -8.44 -23.61 4.87
C ALA A 11 -8.61 -25.13 4.89
N THR A 12 -7.47 -25.81 4.93
CA THR A 12 -7.32 -27.25 5.10
C THR A 12 -6.86 -27.60 6.51
N GLU A 13 -6.17 -26.68 7.19
CA GLU A 13 -5.70 -26.81 8.57
C GLU A 13 -6.43 -25.84 9.52
N GLY A 14 -6.36 -26.11 10.83
CA GLY A 14 -7.14 -25.38 11.84
C GLY A 14 -6.62 -23.98 12.17
N ASP A 15 -5.38 -23.69 11.82
CA ASP A 15 -4.68 -22.42 11.99
C ASP A 15 -4.66 -21.56 10.70
N GLU A 16 -5.22 -22.06 9.60
CA GLU A 16 -5.36 -21.36 8.33
C GLU A 16 -6.63 -20.50 8.28
N LEU A 17 -6.56 -19.37 7.56
CA LEU A 17 -7.68 -18.46 7.38
C LEU A 17 -8.28 -18.61 5.98
N SER A 18 -9.56 -19.01 5.90
CA SER A 18 -10.30 -19.05 4.63
C SER A 18 -10.73 -17.65 4.18
N PHE A 19 -10.66 -17.39 2.87
CA PHE A 19 -11.08 -16.13 2.26
C PHE A 19 -11.47 -16.31 0.79
N ASN A 20 -12.26 -15.39 0.26
CA ASN A 20 -12.66 -15.35 -1.15
C ASN A 20 -11.79 -14.39 -1.96
N LYS A 21 -11.67 -14.63 -3.27
CA LYS A 21 -11.08 -13.65 -4.20
C LYS A 21 -11.76 -12.30 -4.02
N GLY A 22 -10.96 -11.25 -3.84
CA GLY A 22 -11.41 -9.88 -3.63
C GLY A 22 -11.54 -9.48 -2.16
N ASP A 23 -11.47 -10.41 -1.21
CA ASP A 23 -11.50 -10.08 0.22
C ASP A 23 -10.30 -9.22 0.62
N MET A 24 -10.54 -8.27 1.54
CA MET A 24 -9.51 -7.41 2.13
C MET A 24 -9.04 -8.01 3.44
N LEU A 25 -7.80 -8.49 3.46
CA LEU A 25 -7.17 -9.19 4.57
C LEU A 25 -6.28 -8.23 5.36
N LYS A 26 -6.43 -8.20 6.68
CA LYS A 26 -5.55 -7.44 7.57
C LYS A 26 -4.34 -8.29 7.94
N ILE A 27 -3.20 -8.06 7.31
CA ILE A 27 -1.94 -8.74 7.60
C ILE A 27 -1.38 -8.23 8.92
N THR A 28 -1.24 -9.15 9.88
CA THR A 28 -0.79 -8.91 11.25
C THR A 28 0.64 -9.40 11.50
N ASN A 29 1.13 -10.39 10.76
CA ASN A 29 2.53 -10.83 10.83
C ASN A 29 3.06 -11.24 9.45
N MET A 30 4.28 -10.80 9.13
CA MET A 30 4.98 -11.06 7.88
C MET A 30 6.35 -11.74 8.04
N GLU A 31 6.83 -11.90 9.27
CA GLU A 31 8.24 -12.23 9.57
C GLU A 31 8.45 -13.71 9.93
N ASP A 32 7.38 -14.45 10.24
CA ASP A 32 7.50 -15.79 10.83
C ASP A 32 7.83 -16.89 9.80
N ASP A 33 7.34 -16.77 8.56
CA ASP A 33 7.41 -17.85 7.57
C ASP A 33 7.67 -17.31 6.15
N PRO A 34 8.48 -17.99 5.31
CA PRO A 34 8.76 -17.57 3.94
C PRO A 34 7.56 -17.64 2.98
N ASN A 35 6.59 -18.52 3.21
CA ASN A 35 5.46 -18.82 2.33
C ASN A 35 4.09 -18.38 2.87
N TRP A 36 4.00 -18.08 4.17
CA TRP A 36 2.76 -17.70 4.84
C TRP A 36 2.84 -16.33 5.51
N TYR A 37 1.69 -15.67 5.60
CA TYR A 37 1.47 -14.52 6.46
C TYR A 37 0.40 -14.85 7.49
N THR A 38 0.44 -14.21 8.65
CA THR A 38 -0.71 -14.20 9.56
C THR A 38 -1.60 -13.03 9.18
N ALA A 39 -2.88 -13.30 8.95
CA ALA A 39 -3.87 -12.32 8.61
C ALA A 39 -5.11 -12.43 9.51
N GLU A 40 -5.92 -11.38 9.49
CA GLU A 40 -7.21 -11.29 10.15
C GLU A 40 -8.31 -10.93 9.14
N LEU A 41 -9.42 -11.65 9.19
CA LEU A 41 -10.63 -11.40 8.40
C LEU A 41 -11.86 -11.73 9.25
N HIS A 42 -12.81 -10.79 9.36
CA HIS A 42 -14.03 -10.95 10.18
C HIS A 42 -13.75 -11.43 11.62
N ASN A 43 -12.77 -10.81 12.29
CA ASN A 43 -12.26 -11.18 13.63
C ASN A 43 -11.72 -12.61 13.77
N ARG A 44 -11.47 -13.30 12.66
CA ARG A 44 -10.75 -14.58 12.66
C ARG A 44 -9.32 -14.36 12.20
N LYS A 45 -8.37 -14.88 12.96
CA LYS A 45 -6.95 -14.87 12.62
C LYS A 45 -6.50 -16.23 12.14
N GLY A 46 -5.58 -16.26 11.18
CA GLY A 46 -4.94 -17.48 10.72
C GLY A 46 -3.92 -17.22 9.63
N PHE A 47 -3.30 -18.29 9.15
CA PHE A 47 -2.31 -18.26 8.10
C PHE A 47 -2.97 -18.11 6.72
N VAL A 48 -2.40 -17.24 5.90
CA VAL A 48 -2.77 -17.03 4.50
C VAL A 48 -1.54 -17.20 3.59
N PRO A 49 -1.67 -17.87 2.44
CA PRO A 49 -0.53 -18.11 1.56
C PRO A 49 -0.14 -16.82 0.83
N LYS A 50 1.15 -16.47 0.83
CA LYS A 50 1.64 -15.22 0.25
C LYS A 50 1.32 -15.06 -1.23
N ASN A 51 1.34 -16.15 -2.00
CA ASN A 51 1.06 -16.15 -3.44
C ASN A 51 -0.44 -16.06 -3.77
N TYR A 52 -1.33 -16.10 -2.77
CA TYR A 52 -2.78 -15.97 -2.96
C TYR A 52 -3.28 -14.55 -2.73
N ILE A 53 -2.40 -13.66 -2.28
CA ILE A 53 -2.76 -12.31 -1.89
C ILE A 53 -1.79 -11.34 -2.56
N ASN A 54 -2.31 -10.18 -2.94
CA ASN A 54 -1.46 -9.06 -3.30
C ASN A 54 -1.44 -8.15 -2.08
N LEU A 55 -0.30 -8.12 -1.38
CA LEU A 55 -0.05 -7.05 -0.42
C LEU A 55 -0.32 -5.75 -1.17
N ARG A 56 -1.13 -4.88 -0.59
CA ARG A 56 -1.18 -3.50 -1.03
C ARG A 56 -0.18 -2.76 -0.15
N PRO A 57 1.11 -2.69 -0.51
CA PRO A 57 2.01 -1.75 0.13
C PRO A 57 1.48 -0.38 -0.22
N HIS A 58 0.66 0.17 0.66
CA HIS A 58 0.36 1.57 0.57
C HIS A 58 1.68 2.33 0.70
N ALA A 59 1.97 3.21 -0.25
CA ALA A 59 3.22 3.97 -0.27
C ALA A 59 3.47 4.74 1.03
N TRP A 60 2.39 5.03 1.78
CA TRP A 60 2.45 5.67 3.08
C TRP A 60 2.86 4.73 4.23
N PHE A 61 2.75 3.42 4.11
CA PHE A 61 3.16 2.50 5.18
C PHE A 61 4.65 2.18 5.09
N ALA A 62 5.44 2.81 5.95
CA ALA A 62 6.90 2.69 5.97
C ALA A 62 7.42 1.54 6.84
N GLY A 63 6.54 0.83 7.57
CA GLY A 63 6.92 -0.27 8.46
C GLY A 63 7.82 0.17 9.62
N ARG A 64 8.82 -0.66 9.96
CA ARG A 64 9.81 -0.40 11.03
C ARG A 64 10.85 0.61 10.58
N ILE A 65 10.54 1.89 10.72
CA ILE A 65 11.52 2.98 10.61
C ILE A 65 11.51 3.85 11.87
N SER A 66 12.67 4.43 12.18
CA SER A 66 12.78 5.32 13.33
C SER A 66 12.07 6.66 13.11
N ARG A 67 11.75 7.34 14.20
CA ARG A 67 11.25 8.71 14.20
C ARG A 67 12.19 9.62 13.41
N GLY A 68 13.50 9.53 13.66
CA GLY A 68 14.50 10.35 12.96
C GLY A 68 14.59 10.06 11.46
N VAL A 69 14.42 8.80 11.05
CA VAL A 69 14.33 8.44 9.61
C VAL A 69 13.04 9.01 9.01
N ALA A 70 11.92 8.95 9.71
CA ALA A 70 10.66 9.53 9.25
C ALA A 70 10.76 11.06 9.10
N GLU A 71 11.33 11.75 10.09
CA GLU A 71 11.60 13.19 10.04
C GLU A 71 12.47 13.53 8.81
N SER A 72 13.56 12.80 8.60
CA SER A 72 14.46 13.03 7.45
C SER A 72 13.76 12.87 6.09
N ARG A 73 12.82 11.91 5.97
CA ARG A 73 12.06 11.68 4.73
C ARG A 73 11.01 12.76 4.45
N LEU A 74 10.47 13.38 5.50
CA LEU A 74 9.32 14.28 5.41
C LEU A 74 9.67 15.78 5.53
N ARG A 75 10.79 16.15 6.16
CA ARG A 75 11.14 17.56 6.47
C ARG A 75 11.15 18.50 5.27
N HIS A 76 11.47 17.99 4.08
CA HIS A 76 11.53 18.77 2.84
C HIS A 76 10.36 18.48 1.90
N ARG A 77 9.26 17.93 2.43
CA ARG A 77 8.04 17.62 1.68
C ARG A 77 6.97 18.65 1.98
N GLU A 78 6.04 18.80 1.05
CA GLU A 78 4.91 19.72 1.20
C GLU A 78 4.06 19.39 2.44
N CYS A 79 3.34 20.40 2.92
CA CYS A 79 2.37 20.23 4.00
C CYS A 79 1.35 19.14 3.63
N GLY A 80 1.15 18.20 4.56
CA GLY A 80 0.26 17.05 4.39
C GLY A 80 0.94 15.78 3.89
N ALA A 81 2.19 15.84 3.39
CA ALA A 81 2.95 14.63 3.08
C ALA A 81 3.14 13.79 4.34
N PHE A 82 2.89 12.48 4.28
CA PHE A 82 2.87 11.65 5.48
C PHE A 82 3.41 10.25 5.25
N LEU A 83 3.66 9.56 6.37
CA LEU A 83 3.85 8.11 6.42
C LEU A 83 3.34 7.56 7.75
N VAL A 84 2.99 6.28 7.77
CA VAL A 84 2.68 5.50 8.96
C VAL A 84 3.82 4.53 9.20
N ARG A 85 4.29 4.46 10.44
CA ARG A 85 5.40 3.60 10.89
C ARG A 85 5.03 2.87 12.17
N GLU A 86 5.73 1.79 12.46
CA GLU A 86 5.67 1.17 13.79
C GLU A 86 6.23 2.13 14.85
N SER A 87 5.59 2.13 16.03
CA SER A 87 5.99 2.97 17.15
C SER A 87 7.24 2.39 17.83
N GLU A 88 8.31 3.16 17.89
CA GLU A 88 9.55 2.77 18.60
C GLU A 88 9.37 2.72 20.11
N SER A 89 8.48 3.56 20.65
CA SER A 89 8.24 3.66 22.09
C SER A 89 7.18 2.67 22.59
N ALA A 90 6.43 2.03 21.69
CA ALA A 90 5.34 1.12 22.04
C ALA A 90 5.20 -0.01 21.01
N PRO A 91 5.79 -1.19 21.28
CA PRO A 91 5.67 -2.34 20.40
C PRO A 91 4.21 -2.72 20.13
N GLY A 92 3.87 -2.91 18.85
CA GLY A 92 2.50 -3.24 18.41
C GLY A 92 1.59 -2.04 18.13
N GLU A 93 2.02 -0.82 18.47
CA GLU A 93 1.32 0.43 18.13
C GLU A 93 1.94 1.12 16.90
N PHE A 94 1.19 2.04 16.30
CA PHE A 94 1.64 2.80 15.13
C PHE A 94 1.80 4.29 15.44
N SER A 95 2.61 4.96 14.64
CA SER A 95 2.74 6.41 14.62
C SER A 95 2.57 6.92 13.20
N MET A 96 1.75 7.95 13.03
CA MET A 96 1.61 8.69 11.77
C MET A 96 2.49 9.94 11.84
N SER A 97 3.42 10.08 10.90
CA SER A 97 4.32 11.23 10.80
C SER A 97 3.87 12.08 9.61
N VAL A 98 3.65 13.37 9.82
CA VAL A 98 3.07 14.29 8.84
C VAL A 98 3.95 15.52 8.72
N SER A 99 4.33 15.88 7.50
CA SER A 99 5.02 17.14 7.20
C SER A 99 4.06 18.31 7.36
N TYR A 100 4.47 19.29 8.14
CA TYR A 100 3.80 20.57 8.31
C TYR A 100 4.42 21.66 7.41
N GLY A 101 5.40 21.29 6.57
CA GLY A 101 6.15 22.14 5.66
C GLY A 101 7.49 22.63 6.24
N ASP A 102 7.49 23.01 7.51
CA ASP A 102 8.65 23.52 8.25
C ASP A 102 9.18 22.52 9.29
N HIS A 103 8.29 21.71 9.86
CA HIS A 103 8.60 20.64 10.79
C HIS A 103 7.77 19.38 10.48
N VAL A 104 8.09 18.28 11.15
CA VAL A 104 7.34 17.02 11.07
C VAL A 104 6.64 16.80 12.40
N GLN A 105 5.32 16.61 12.34
CA GLN A 105 4.50 16.31 13.50
C GLN A 105 4.22 14.80 13.56
N HIS A 106 4.22 14.23 14.75
CA HIS A 106 3.97 12.80 14.95
C HIS A 106 2.70 12.59 15.78
N PHE A 107 1.77 11.84 15.22
CA PHE A 107 0.52 11.44 15.84
C PHE A 107 0.61 9.99 16.26
N LYS A 108 0.22 9.71 17.49
CA LYS A 108 0.10 8.35 17.99
C LYS A 108 -1.20 7.75 17.43
N VAL A 109 -1.10 6.60 16.77
CA VAL A 109 -2.28 5.85 16.34
C VAL A 109 -2.56 4.80 17.40
N LEU A 110 -3.66 4.98 18.11
CA LEU A 110 -4.08 4.16 19.23
C LEU A 110 -5.08 3.10 18.74
N GLN A 111 -5.22 2.04 19.55
CA GLN A 111 -6.29 1.06 19.40
C GLN A 111 -7.20 1.08 20.63
N ASP A 112 -8.49 0.88 20.40
CA ASP A 112 -9.46 0.71 21.48
C ASP A 112 -9.53 -0.77 21.92
N ARG A 113 -10.45 -1.10 22.83
CA ARG A 113 -10.63 -2.47 23.33
C ARG A 113 -11.18 -3.43 22.25
N CYS A 114 -11.81 -2.89 21.21
CA CYS A 114 -12.35 -3.63 20.08
C CYS A 114 -11.38 -3.71 18.89
N SER A 115 -10.10 -3.31 19.08
CA SER A 115 -9.06 -3.28 18.05
C SER A 115 -9.33 -2.31 16.88
N GLN A 116 -10.15 -1.27 17.11
CA GLN A 116 -10.36 -0.17 16.18
C GLN A 116 -9.29 0.92 16.38
N TYR A 117 -8.86 1.53 15.29
CA TYR A 117 -7.79 2.53 15.24
C TYR A 117 -8.33 3.95 15.39
N TYR A 118 -7.58 4.82 16.07
CA TYR A 118 -7.88 6.25 16.12
C TYR A 118 -6.64 7.10 16.39
N VAL A 119 -6.68 8.37 15.97
CA VAL A 119 -5.73 9.42 16.41
C VAL A 119 -6.41 10.40 17.36
N TRP A 120 -7.66 10.74 17.08
CA TRP A 120 -8.50 11.63 17.87
C TRP A 120 -9.76 10.90 18.33
N ASP A 121 -10.94 11.42 18.02
CA ASP A 121 -12.21 10.89 18.55
C ASP A 121 -12.88 9.87 17.59
N GLU A 122 -12.52 9.90 16.30
CA GLU A 122 -13.08 9.01 15.28
C GLU A 122 -12.40 7.64 15.27
N LEU A 123 -13.20 6.57 15.23
CA LEU A 123 -12.78 5.16 15.27
C LEU A 123 -12.85 4.51 13.89
N PHE A 124 -11.83 3.76 13.53
CA PHE A 124 -11.68 3.12 12.22
C PHE A 124 -11.40 1.62 12.35
N SER A 125 -11.94 0.81 11.45
CA SER A 125 -11.71 -0.64 11.47
C SER A 125 -10.31 -1.01 10.98
N SER A 126 -9.67 -0.11 10.22
CA SER A 126 -8.30 -0.29 9.74
C SER A 126 -7.51 1.02 9.63
N LEU A 127 -6.19 0.90 9.48
CA LEU A 127 -5.32 2.05 9.20
C LEU A 127 -5.66 2.72 7.86
N ASN A 128 -6.20 1.95 6.90
CA ASN A 128 -6.57 2.46 5.60
C ASN A 128 -7.77 3.39 5.71
N GLU A 129 -8.84 2.97 6.38
CA GLU A 129 -10.00 3.82 6.65
C GLU A 129 -9.60 5.10 7.40
N LEU A 130 -8.69 4.99 8.36
CA LEU A 130 -8.14 6.13 9.09
C LEU A 130 -7.42 7.11 8.15
N VAL A 131 -6.56 6.62 7.26
CA VAL A 131 -5.84 7.45 6.30
C VAL A 131 -6.80 8.11 5.30
N GLU A 132 -7.73 7.33 4.73
CA GLU A 132 -8.76 7.81 3.80
C GLU A 132 -9.61 8.92 4.40
N PHE A 133 -10.00 8.77 5.68
CA PHE A 133 -10.72 9.82 6.39
C PHE A 133 -9.94 11.14 6.41
N TYR A 134 -8.65 11.10 6.75
CA TYR A 134 -7.83 12.31 6.84
C TYR A 134 -7.33 12.85 5.49
N HIS A 135 -7.64 12.21 4.36
CA HIS A 135 -7.53 12.86 3.05
C HIS A 135 -8.56 13.98 2.87
N SER A 136 -9.72 13.85 3.48
CA SER A 136 -10.82 14.84 3.38
C SER A 136 -11.09 15.58 4.69
N ASN A 137 -10.52 15.14 5.81
CA ASN A 137 -10.69 15.73 7.13
C ASN A 137 -9.35 16.16 7.70
N SER A 138 -9.33 17.28 8.43
CA SER A 138 -8.07 17.80 8.97
C SER A 138 -7.52 16.89 10.06
N ILE A 139 -6.25 16.49 9.97
CA ILE A 139 -5.54 15.79 11.05
C ILE A 139 -5.16 16.73 12.19
N ALA A 140 -5.07 18.04 11.92
CA ALA A 140 -4.68 19.04 12.92
C ALA A 140 -5.90 19.81 13.46
N LYS A 141 -5.83 20.19 14.75
CA LYS A 141 -6.88 20.95 15.45
C LYS A 141 -6.78 22.46 15.23
N GLU A 142 -5.56 22.99 15.12
CA GLU A 142 -5.30 24.44 15.12
C GLU A 142 -5.32 25.07 13.71
N ARG A 143 -5.09 24.25 12.68
CA ARG A 143 -5.07 24.66 11.27
C ARG A 143 -5.54 23.51 10.38
N THR A 144 -5.91 23.79 9.14
CA THR A 144 -6.33 22.75 8.21
C THR A 144 -5.11 22.04 7.60
N VAL A 145 -4.96 20.74 7.86
CA VAL A 145 -3.95 19.88 7.22
C VAL A 145 -4.61 18.57 6.82
N PHE A 146 -4.65 18.30 5.52
CA PHE A 146 -5.10 17.01 4.97
C PHE A 146 -3.90 16.12 4.69
N LEU A 147 -4.07 14.81 4.87
CA LEU A 147 -3.07 13.86 4.40
C LEU A 147 -3.02 13.90 2.88
N ARG A 148 -1.80 13.84 2.34
CA ARG A 148 -1.55 13.78 0.90
C ARG A 148 -0.73 12.55 0.62
N ASP A 149 -1.28 11.67 -0.21
CA ASP A 149 -0.61 10.43 -0.52
C ASP A 149 0.81 10.68 -0.99
N PRO A 150 1.76 9.88 -0.50
CA PRO A 150 3.09 9.90 -1.04
C PRO A 150 3.10 9.59 -2.53
N GLU A 151 2.03 9.09 -3.18
CA GLU A 151 1.96 8.95 -4.64
C GLU A 151 2.00 10.28 -5.43
N HIS A 152 1.75 11.43 -4.79
CA HIS A 152 2.13 12.73 -5.39
C HIS A 152 3.66 12.95 -5.40
N PHE A 153 4.42 12.13 -4.66
CA PHE A 153 5.87 12.22 -4.45
C PHE A 153 6.65 10.92 -4.73
N ALA A 154 5.97 9.79 -4.87
CA ALA A 154 6.52 8.50 -5.25
C ALA A 154 6.88 8.69 -6.71
N ARG A 155 8.14 8.47 -7.05
CA ARG A 155 8.54 8.44 -8.45
C ARG A 155 7.62 7.45 -9.13
N ARG A 156 6.68 7.97 -9.94
CA ARG A 156 5.86 7.11 -10.81
C ARG A 156 6.85 6.20 -11.52
N PRO A 157 6.68 4.88 -11.48
CA PRO A 157 7.61 4.00 -12.15
C PRO A 157 7.62 4.44 -13.62
N HIS A 158 8.79 4.77 -14.16
CA HIS A 158 8.92 5.15 -15.56
C HIS A 158 9.05 3.91 -16.45
N HIS A 159 9.36 2.76 -15.84
CA HIS A 159 9.53 1.50 -16.52
C HIS A 159 8.92 0.35 -15.72
N ALA A 160 8.58 -0.73 -16.41
CA ALA A 160 8.17 -2.00 -15.82
C ALA A 160 8.72 -3.17 -16.63
N HIS A 161 8.97 -4.31 -15.98
CA HIS A 161 9.25 -5.57 -16.66
C HIS A 161 7.96 -6.32 -16.95
N ALA A 162 7.78 -6.82 -18.17
CA ALA A 162 6.68 -7.71 -18.51
C ALA A 162 6.86 -9.07 -17.80
N LEU A 163 5.86 -9.47 -17.01
CA LEU A 163 5.82 -10.77 -16.34
C LEU A 163 5.23 -11.86 -17.23
N PHE A 164 4.38 -11.46 -18.19
CA PHE A 164 3.68 -12.35 -19.12
C PHE A 164 3.68 -11.75 -20.53
N ASP A 165 3.41 -12.60 -21.51
CA ASP A 165 3.18 -12.16 -22.89
C ASP A 165 1.80 -11.53 -23.01
N LEU A 166 1.70 -10.41 -23.73
CA LEU A 166 0.43 -9.79 -24.10
C LEU A 166 0.32 -9.72 -25.62
N ASN A 167 -0.52 -10.61 -26.17
CA ASN A 167 -0.93 -10.57 -27.57
C ASN A 167 -2.24 -9.76 -27.69
N PRO A 168 -2.23 -8.62 -28.39
CA PRO A 168 -3.39 -7.74 -28.45
C PRO A 168 -4.55 -8.37 -29.23
N HIS A 169 -5.74 -8.33 -28.64
CA HIS A 169 -7.02 -8.63 -29.31
C HIS A 169 -7.72 -7.36 -29.83
N HIS A 170 -7.25 -6.18 -29.37
CA HIS A 170 -7.77 -4.88 -29.78
C HIS A 170 -6.62 -3.94 -30.17
N PRO A 171 -6.77 -3.08 -31.20
CA PRO A 171 -5.71 -2.19 -31.67
C PRO A 171 -5.20 -1.18 -30.62
N SER A 172 -5.97 -0.94 -29.56
CA SER A 172 -5.54 -0.09 -28.45
C SER A 172 -4.65 -0.80 -27.43
N GLN A 173 -4.51 -2.13 -27.49
CA GLN A 173 -3.70 -2.90 -26.55
C GLN A 173 -2.23 -2.88 -26.97
N LEU A 174 -1.35 -2.73 -25.98
CA LEU A 174 0.09 -2.82 -26.20
C LEU A 174 0.50 -4.28 -26.40
N ARG A 175 1.35 -4.55 -27.39
CA ARG A 175 2.00 -5.86 -27.56
C ARG A 175 3.34 -5.86 -26.84
N PHE A 176 3.61 -6.89 -26.06
CA PHE A 176 4.92 -7.18 -25.46
C PHE A 176 5.03 -8.67 -25.11
N VAL A 177 6.26 -9.14 -24.89
CA VAL A 177 6.56 -10.49 -24.41
C VAL A 177 7.18 -10.43 -23.02
N ARG A 178 7.09 -11.52 -22.26
CA ARG A 178 7.71 -11.67 -20.95
C ARG A 178 9.19 -11.32 -21.02
N GLY A 179 9.63 -10.49 -20.09
CA GLY A 179 10.99 -9.98 -20.00
C GLY A 179 11.21 -8.63 -20.69
N ASP A 180 10.27 -8.17 -21.53
CA ASP A 180 10.34 -6.84 -22.11
C ASP A 180 10.35 -5.75 -21.03
N VAL A 181 11.11 -4.67 -21.29
CA VAL A 181 11.01 -3.44 -20.52
C VAL A 181 10.03 -2.51 -21.22
N ILE A 182 9.00 -2.09 -20.48
CA ILE A 182 7.93 -1.22 -20.95
C ILE A 182 8.13 0.15 -20.30
N GLU A 183 8.20 1.21 -21.11
CA GLU A 183 8.15 2.59 -20.63
C GLU A 183 6.70 2.92 -20.22
N LEU A 184 6.51 3.34 -18.98
CA LEU A 184 5.19 3.68 -18.44
C LEU A 184 4.87 5.15 -18.72
N LEU A 185 3.80 5.37 -19.48
CA LEU A 185 3.33 6.71 -19.86
C LEU A 185 2.20 7.21 -18.95
N ASP A 186 1.33 6.30 -18.49
CA ASP A 186 0.29 6.58 -17.51
C ASP A 186 -0.02 5.32 -16.68
N CYS A 187 0.14 5.44 -15.37
CA CYS A 187 -0.10 4.39 -14.39
C CYS A 187 -1.09 4.83 -13.30
N SER A 188 -1.90 5.85 -13.57
CA SER A 188 -2.83 6.43 -12.57
C SER A 188 -4.12 5.62 -12.37
N ASP A 189 -4.48 4.78 -13.33
CA ASP A 189 -5.68 3.94 -13.28
C ASP A 189 -5.35 2.56 -12.68
N SER A 190 -6.24 2.01 -11.86
CA SER A 190 -6.02 0.74 -11.15
C SER A 190 -6.21 -0.51 -12.01
N VAL A 191 -6.80 -0.37 -13.21
CA VAL A 191 -7.20 -1.49 -14.08
C VAL A 191 -6.52 -1.42 -15.45
N ARG A 192 -6.10 -0.22 -15.89
CA ARG A 192 -5.56 -0.04 -17.25
C ARG A 192 -4.44 0.98 -17.32
N TRP A 193 -3.21 0.52 -17.51
CA TRP A 193 -2.06 1.39 -17.72
C TRP A 193 -1.79 1.63 -19.20
N ARG A 194 -1.08 2.73 -19.49
CA ARG A 194 -0.60 3.07 -20.82
C ARG A 194 0.92 3.07 -20.82
N GLY A 195 1.51 2.44 -21.83
CA GLY A 195 2.96 2.39 -21.96
C GLY A 195 3.44 2.25 -23.39
N ARG A 196 4.76 2.19 -23.54
CA ARG A 196 5.46 2.04 -24.80
C ARG A 196 6.41 0.85 -24.73
N CYS A 197 6.35 -0.01 -25.74
CA CYS A 197 7.26 -1.15 -25.90
C CYS A 197 7.51 -1.36 -27.40
N HIS A 198 8.77 -1.63 -27.78
CA HIS A 198 9.18 -1.81 -29.18
C HIS A 198 8.70 -0.71 -30.14
N GLY A 199 8.65 0.55 -29.67
CA GLY A 199 8.18 1.70 -30.46
C GLY A 199 6.65 1.82 -30.58
N HIS A 200 5.88 0.85 -30.10
CA HIS A 200 4.42 0.89 -30.08
C HIS A 200 3.91 1.42 -28.75
N VAL A 201 2.80 2.17 -28.78
CA VAL A 201 2.11 2.68 -27.60
C VAL A 201 0.74 2.05 -27.52
N GLY A 202 0.36 1.61 -26.32
CA GLY A 202 -0.94 1.01 -26.09
C GLY A 202 -1.23 0.85 -24.61
N TYR A 203 -2.39 0.26 -24.34
CA TYR A 203 -2.88 -0.02 -23.00
C TYR A 203 -2.65 -1.47 -22.62
N PHE A 204 -2.45 -1.73 -21.34
CA PHE A 204 -2.32 -3.08 -20.80
C PHE A 204 -2.75 -3.12 -19.33
N PRO A 205 -3.13 -4.29 -18.80
CA PRO A 205 -3.49 -4.44 -17.40
C PRO A 205 -2.24 -4.38 -16.50
N PRO A 206 -2.26 -3.65 -15.37
CA PRO A 206 -1.11 -3.50 -14.47
C PRO A 206 -0.53 -4.83 -13.98
N GLU A 207 -1.37 -5.85 -13.82
CA GLU A 207 -0.99 -7.19 -13.35
C GLU A 207 -0.06 -7.95 -14.32
N TYR A 208 0.09 -7.47 -15.57
CA TYR A 208 1.00 -8.06 -16.55
C TYR A 208 2.46 -7.66 -16.33
N VAL A 209 2.72 -6.71 -15.44
CA VAL A 209 4.05 -6.09 -15.31
C VAL A 209 4.49 -5.95 -13.85
N GLN A 210 5.79 -5.95 -13.63
CA GLN A 210 6.42 -5.57 -12.37
C GLN A 210 7.07 -4.19 -12.54
N PRO A 211 6.56 -3.14 -11.86
CA PRO A 211 7.15 -1.80 -11.97
C PRO A 211 8.59 -1.76 -11.46
N ILE A 212 9.44 -1.00 -12.14
CA ILE A 212 10.84 -0.76 -11.78
C ILE A 212 10.93 0.57 -11.04
N TYR A 213 11.25 0.50 -9.75
CA TYR A 213 11.52 1.68 -8.93
C TYR A 213 13.03 1.83 -8.79
N HIS A 214 13.62 2.82 -9.44
CA HIS A 214 15.02 3.16 -9.20
C HIS A 214 15.13 3.98 -7.91
N CYS A 215 15.75 3.39 -6.88
CA CYS A 215 16.34 4.15 -5.80
C CYS A 215 17.45 5.02 -6.38
N GLN A 216 17.34 6.34 -6.24
CA GLN A 216 18.50 7.24 -6.26
C GLN A 216 18.79 7.65 -4.82
#